data_AF-A0A953QBU6-F1
#
_entry.id   AF-A0A953QBU6-F1
#
_cell.length_a   1.000
_cell.length_b   1.000
_cell.length_c   1.000
_cell.angle_alpha   90.00
_cell.angle_beta   90.00
_cell.angle_gamma   90.00
#
_symmetry.space_group_name_H-M   'P 1'
#
loop_
_entity.id
_entity.type
_entity.pdbx_description
1 polymer ?
#
loop_
_entity_poly.entity_id
_entity_poly.type
_entity_poly.pdbx_seq_one_letter_code
_entity_poly.pdbx_strand_id
1 'polypeptide(L)' 'MTKVTLHYDLLRRLTDEDLPAISNIHSVFGIVRVVPSASLDKLTVDYDASRMMKTDVEETLARFGMPIRTGAQTVA' A
#
# COMPACT_ATOMS: atom_id res chain seq x y z
N MET A 1 1.84 -7.32 18.12
CA MET A 1 2.06 -7.37 16.67
C MET A 1 0.68 -7.55 16.06
N THR A 2 0.12 -6.45 15.57
CA THR A 2 -1.28 -6.35 15.15
C THR A 2 -1.29 -6.05 13.66
N LYS A 3 -1.51 -7.08 12.85
CA LYS A 3 -1.58 -6.91 11.40
C LYS A 3 -2.91 -6.27 11.03
N VAL A 4 -2.84 -5.20 10.24
CA VAL A 4 -4.01 -4.54 9.65
C VAL A 4 -3.86 -4.58 8.13
N THR A 5 -4.94 -4.95 7.45
CA THR A 5 -5.00 -4.99 5.99
C THR A 5 -5.83 -3.82 5.48
N LEU A 6 -5.27 -3.07 4.54
CA LEU A 6 -5.89 -1.95 3.88
C LEU A 6 -6.04 -2.23 2.39
N HIS A 7 -7.20 -1.88 1.85
CA HIS A 7 -7.46 -1.89 0.42
C HIS A 7 -7.56 -0.45 -0.10
N TYR A 8 -6.75 -0.16 -1.11
CA TYR A 8 -6.74 1.10 -1.83
C TYR A 8 -7.25 0.88 -3.25
N ASP A 9 -8.15 1.74 -3.69
CA ASP A 9 -8.41 1.93 -5.11
C ASP A 9 -7.33 2.86 -5.70
N LEU A 10 -6.92 2.59 -6.93
CA LEU A 10 -5.90 3.39 -7.60
C LEU A 10 -6.52 4.47 -8.49
N LEU A 11 -5.81 5.57 -8.67
CA LEU A 11 -6.17 6.67 -9.58
C LEU A 11 -5.98 6.27 -11.04
N ARG A 12 -4.96 5.45 -11.32
CA ARG A 12 -4.67 4.84 -12.61
C ARG A 12 -4.25 3.39 -12.41
N ARG A 13 -4.34 2.56 -13.45
CA ARG A 13 -3.77 1.21 -13.39
C ARG A 13 -2.25 1.28 -13.19
N LEU A 14 -1.73 0.31 -12.44
CA LEU A 14 -0.29 0.11 -12.32
C LEU A 14 0.29 -0.29 -13.67
N THR A 15 1.48 0.23 -13.95
CA THR A 15 2.30 -0.13 -15.10
C THR A 15 3.59 -0.78 -14.62
N ASP A 16 4.37 -1.35 -15.53
CA ASP A 16 5.66 -1.95 -15.21
C ASP A 16 6.65 -0.96 -14.55
N GLU A 17 6.48 0.34 -14.81
CA GLU A 17 7.27 1.41 -14.19
C GLU A 17 7.03 1.53 -12.67
N ASP A 18 5.88 1.07 -12.17
CA ASP A 18 5.53 1.11 -10.75
C ASP A 18 6.06 -0.11 -9.96
N LEU A 19 6.41 -1.21 -10.64
CA LEU A 19 6.95 -2.43 -10.02
C LEU A 19 8.18 -2.21 -9.12
N PRO A 20 9.20 -1.42 -9.52
CA PRO A 20 10.34 -1.15 -8.64
C PRO A 20 9.91 -0.39 -7.38
N ALA A 21 8.95 0.53 -7.48
CA ALA A 21 8.43 1.26 -6.33
C ALA A 21 7.69 0.33 -5.35
N ILE A 22 6.88 -0.61 -5.85
CA ILE A 22 6.26 -1.66 -5.02
C ILE A 22 7.33 -2.44 -4.24
N SER A 23 8.39 -2.86 -4.93
CA SER A 23 9.49 -3.62 -4.33
C SER A 23 10.22 -2.84 -3.23
N ASN A 24 10.41 -1.53 -3.42
CA ASN A 24 11.02 -0.66 -2.42
C ASN A 24 10.11 -0.44 -1.20
N ILE A 25 8.79 -0.39 -1.37
CA ILE A 25 7.85 -0.23 -0.25
C ILE A 25 7.92 -1.43 0.71
N HIS A 26 8.17 -2.65 0.21
CA HIS A 26 8.38 -3.83 1.06
C HIS A 26 9.59 -3.70 2.00
N SER A 27 10.53 -2.80 1.71
CA SER A 27 11.69 -2.54 2.59
C SER A 27 11.37 -1.56 3.73
N VAL A 28 10.17 -0.95 3.74
CA VAL A 28 9.77 0.02 4.75
C VAL A 28 9.42 -0.68 6.07
N PHE A 29 10.07 -0.26 7.15
CA PHE A 29 9.83 -0.82 8.47
C PHE A 29 8.38 -0.63 8.92
N GLY A 30 7.68 -1.74 9.17
CA GLY A 30 6.27 -1.75 9.58
C GLY A 30 5.32 -2.15 8.45
N ILE A 31 5.74 -2.07 7.18
CA ILE A 31 5.04 -2.72 6.08
C ILE A 31 5.33 -4.21 6.12
N VAL A 32 4.27 -5.02 6.06
CA VAL A 32 4.35 -6.48 6.05
C VAL A 32 4.24 -7.00 4.63
N ARG A 33 3.34 -6.41 3.83
CA ARG A 33 3.06 -6.87 2.48
C ARG A 33 2.41 -5.77 1.64
N VAL A 34 2.80 -5.66 0.37
CA VAL A 34 2.13 -4.85 -0.64
C VAL A 34 1.88 -5.70 -1.88
N VAL A 35 0.61 -5.87 -2.27
CA VAL A 35 0.24 -6.68 -3.43
C VAL A 35 -0.79 -5.93 -4.28
N PRO A 36 -0.51 -5.76 -5.58
CA PRO A 36 -1.51 -5.25 -6.51
C PRO A 36 -2.55 -6.34 -6.82
N SER A 37 -3.79 -5.92 -7.05
CA SER A 37 -4.85 -6.79 -7.56
C SER A 37 -4.53 -7.28 -8.97
N ALA A 38 -5.09 -8.42 -9.38
CA ALA A 38 -4.93 -8.98 -10.73
C ALA A 38 -5.37 -7.99 -11.84
N SER A 39 -6.32 -7.11 -11.54
CA SER A 39 -6.82 -6.08 -12.46
C SER A 39 -5.96 -4.80 -12.47
N LEU A 40 -4.95 -4.70 -11.59
CA LEU A 40 -4.01 -3.59 -11.46
C LEU A 40 -4.65 -2.23 -11.11
N ASP A 41 -5.93 -2.22 -10.73
CA ASP A 41 -6.69 -1.03 -10.29
C ASP A 41 -6.82 -0.90 -8.77
N LYS A 42 -6.37 -1.90 -8.02
CA LYS A 42 -6.40 -1.93 -6.55
C LYS A 42 -5.08 -2.38 -5.98
N LEU A 43 -4.81 -1.95 -4.74
CA LEU A 43 -3.62 -2.29 -3.99
C LEU A 43 -4.01 -2.74 -2.58
N THR A 44 -3.55 -3.92 -2.19
CA THR A 44 -3.68 -4.44 -0.83
C THR A 44 -2.38 -4.22 -0.09
N VAL A 45 -2.47 -3.59 1.08
CA VAL A 45 -1.32 -3.32 1.95
C VAL A 45 -1.58 -3.90 3.34
N ASP A 46 -0.71 -4.79 3.78
CA ASP A 46 -0.65 -5.25 5.16
C ASP A 46 0.44 -4.49 5.90
N TYR A 47 0.10 -3.95 7.08
CA TYR A 47 1.06 -3.28 7.95
C TYR A 47 0.86 -3.67 9.42
N ASP A 48 1.89 -3.47 10.24
CA ASP A 48 1.81 -3.69 11.69
C ASP A 48 1.37 -2.40 12.39
N ALA A 49 0.13 -2.39 12.89
CA ALA A 49 -0.47 -1.25 13.58
C ALA A 49 0.17 -0.92 14.94
N SER A 50 1.09 -1.77 15.43
CA SER A 50 1.95 -1.44 16.56
C SER A 50 3.14 -0.54 16.18
N ARG A 51 3.42 -0.36 14.88
CA ARG A 51 4.58 0.40 14.36
C ARG A 51 4.20 1.59 13.49
N MET A 52 3.09 1.52 12.78
CA MET A 52 2.64 2.56 11.84
C MET A 52 1.16 2.83 12.03
N MET A 53 0.71 4.04 11.71
CA MET A 53 -0.70 4.36 11.52
C MET A 53 -1.08 4.27 10.04
N LYS A 54 -2.38 4.27 9.76
CA LYS A 54 -2.90 4.31 8.39
C LYS A 54 -2.31 5.49 7.59
N THR A 55 -2.23 6.67 8.20
CA THR A 55 -1.69 7.88 7.57
C THR A 55 -0.22 7.72 7.18
N ASP A 56 0.60 7.07 8.02
CA ASP A 56 2.01 6.80 7.69
C ASP A 56 2.14 5.87 6.48
N VAL A 57 1.21 4.91 6.33
CA VAL A 57 1.14 4.03 5.16
C VAL A 57 0.78 4.85 3.92
N GLU A 58 -0.22 5.72 3.99
CA GLU A 58 -0.62 6.60 2.88
C GLU A 58 0.52 7.54 2.46
N GLU A 59 1.23 8.16 3.40
CA GLU A 59 2.39 9.01 3.11
C GLU A 59 3.54 8.21 2.50
N THR A 60 3.80 6.99 2.99
CA THR A 60 4.80 6.09 2.41
C THR A 60 4.45 5.77 0.95
N LEU A 61 3.22 5.34 0.68
CA LEU A 61 2.76 5.02 -0.67
C LEU A 61 2.89 6.23 -1.61
N ALA A 62 2.47 7.42 -1.15
CA ALA A 62 2.61 8.67 -1.90
C ALA A 62 4.09 9.04 -2.17
N ARG A 63 4.98 8.86 -1.19
CA ARG A 63 6.43 9.10 -1.32
C ARG A 63 7.09 8.22 -2.38
N PHE A 64 6.61 6.99 -2.54
CA PHE A 64 7.06 6.07 -3.59
C PHE A 64 6.32 6.27 -4.92
N GLY A 65 5.47 7.29 -5.04
CA GLY A 65 4.77 7.62 -6.28
C GLY A 65 3.59 6.71 -6.62
N MET A 66 3.09 5.93 -5.64
CA MET A 66 1.95 5.05 -5.88
C MET A 66 0.68 5.87 -6.15
N PRO A 67 -0.07 5.58 -7.22
CA PRO A 67 -1.27 6.33 -7.59
C PRO A 67 -2.46 5.90 -6.73
N ILE A 68 -2.40 6.01 -5.41
CA ILE A 68 -3.48 5.62 -4.50
C ILE A 68 -4.56 6.70 -4.40
N ARG A 69 -5.82 6.28 -4.25
CA ARG A 69 -6.89 7.15 -3.75
C ARG A 69 -6.84 7.14 -2.23
N THR A 70 -6.72 8.33 -1.64
CA THR A 70 -6.82 8.51 -0.19
C THR A 70 -8.17 8.02 0.31
N GLY A 71 -8.18 7.34 1.46
CA GLY A 71 -9.40 6.70 1.99
C GLY A 71 -9.41 5.18 1.86
N ALA A 72 -8.32 4.52 2.28
CA ALA A 72 -8.27 3.07 2.32
C ALA A 72 -9.45 2.47 3.10
N GLN A 73 -9.98 1.36 2.61
CA GLN A 73 -10.97 0.55 3.31
C GLN A 73 -10.21 -0.50 4.13
N THR A 74 -10.39 -0.47 5.45
CA THR A 74 -9.87 -1.54 6.32
C THR A 74 -10.75 -2.76 6.14
N VAL A 75 -10.13 -3.90 5.83
CA VAL A 75 -10.86 -5.17 5.82
C VAL A 75 -10.74 -5.83 7.19
N ALA A 76 -11.88 -6.25 7.72
CA ALA A 76 -12.01 -6.88 9.02
C ALA A 76 -11.39 -8.29 9.04
#